data_AF-A0A1X1TGB3-F1
#
_entry.id   AF-A0A1X1TGB3-F1
#
_cell.length_a   1.000
_cell.length_b   1.000
_cell.length_c   1.000
_cell.angle_alpha   90.00
_cell.angle_beta   90.00
_cell.angle_gamma   90.00
#
_symmetry.space_group_name_H-M   'P 1'
#
loop_
_entity.id
_entity.type
_entity.pdbx_description
1 polymer ?
#
loop_
_entity_poly.entity_id
_entity_poly.type
_entity_poly.pdbx_seq_one_letter_code
_entity_poly.pdbx_strand_id
1 'polypeptide(L)'
;MKSPDLFKRQTRNMSHAGGMVTSFVRYGYVPVMLFGVNGAAIALAHAPWAEVWMAALILIAVGLSFAAERTLPYSAEWNEPIGDGGRDFAHAFINETSLLLTVLVVPLLAMLNSFGSLWPYSLPFVLQVLIAIVVTDVGVTAVHVASRVCCRNR
;
A
#
# COMPACT_ATOMS: atom_id res chain seq x y z
N MET A 1 6.65 33.41 1.42
CA MET A 1 7.30 33.66 0.11
C MET A 1 8.67 32.99 0.16
N LYS A 2 8.80 31.75 -0.34
CA LYS A 2 10.03 30.93 -0.20
C LYS A 2 11.03 31.41 -1.27
N SER A 3 12.21 31.90 -0.86
CA SER A 3 13.18 32.53 -1.76
C SER A 3 13.56 31.62 -2.94
N PRO A 4 13.60 32.14 -4.18
CA PRO A 4 13.97 31.39 -5.39
C PRO A 4 15.39 30.77 -5.32
N ASP A 5 16.22 31.23 -4.38
CA ASP A 5 17.57 30.73 -4.16
C ASP A 5 17.62 29.34 -3.51
N LEU A 6 16.61 28.93 -2.74
CA LEU A 6 16.54 27.57 -2.18
C LEU A 6 16.30 26.52 -3.26
N PHE A 7 15.46 26.83 -4.26
CA PHE A 7 15.19 25.93 -5.39
C PHE A 7 16.43 25.75 -6.27
N LYS A 8 17.21 26.82 -6.48
CA LYS A 8 18.48 26.78 -7.22
C LYS A 8 19.60 26.05 -6.46
N ARG A 9 19.59 26.06 -5.13
CA ARG A 9 20.62 25.37 -4.33
C ARG A 9 20.38 23.86 -4.25
N GLN A 10 19.12 23.42 -4.22
CA GLN A 10 18.74 22.01 -4.23
C GLN A 10 19.03 21.33 -5.58
N THR A 11 18.90 22.05 -6.68
CA THR A 11 19.17 21.54 -8.04
C THR A 11 20.65 21.46 -8.40
N ARG A 12 21.53 22.23 -7.73
CA ARG A 12 22.97 22.28 -8.03
C ARG A 12 23.83 21.20 -7.35
N ASN A 13 23.32 20.55 -6.30
CA ASN A 13 24.06 19.56 -5.51
C ASN A 13 23.85 18.09 -5.94
N MET A 14 23.07 17.84 -7.00
CA MET A 14 22.94 16.50 -7.55
C MET A 14 24.21 16.15 -8.34
N SER A 15 25.17 15.50 -7.68
CA SER A 15 26.25 14.80 -8.38
C SER A 15 25.63 13.83 -9.39
N HIS A 16 26.28 13.61 -10.55
CA HIS A 16 25.76 12.70 -11.59
C HIS A 16 25.35 11.31 -11.05
N ALA A 17 25.99 10.85 -9.97
CA ALA A 17 25.63 9.60 -9.28
C ALA A 17 24.34 9.71 -8.44
N GLY A 18 24.15 10.82 -7.70
CA GLY A 18 22.92 11.07 -6.94
C GLY A 18 21.69 11.25 -7.85
N GLY A 19 21.88 11.86 -9.02
CA GLY A 19 20.83 11.97 -10.05
C GLY A 19 20.34 10.61 -10.54
N MET A 20 21.25 9.69 -10.90
CA MET A 20 20.86 8.37 -11.41
C MET A 20 20.08 7.55 -10.38
N VAL A 21 20.56 7.49 -9.13
CA VAL A 21 19.88 6.74 -8.06
C VAL A 21 18.46 7.25 -7.84
N THR A 22 18.26 8.57 -7.81
CA THR A 22 16.92 9.16 -7.68
C THR A 22 16.01 8.83 -8.87
N SER A 23 16.52 8.87 -10.11
CA SER A 23 15.75 8.46 -11.28
C SER A 23 15.33 6.98 -11.21
N PHE A 24 16.25 6.09 -10.81
CA PHE A 24 15.94 4.67 -10.63
C PHE A 24 14.85 4.44 -9.59
N VAL A 25 14.93 5.09 -8.42
CA VAL A 25 13.89 4.95 -7.39
C VAL A 25 12.56 5.51 -7.89
N ARG A 26 12.55 6.70 -8.51
CA ARG A 26 11.32 7.35 -8.99
C ARG A 26 10.54 6.51 -9.99
N TYR A 27 11.24 5.89 -10.94
CA TYR A 27 10.61 5.08 -11.99
C TYR A 27 10.52 3.60 -11.64
N GLY A 28 11.40 3.08 -10.79
CA GLY A 28 11.46 1.67 -10.40
C GLY A 28 10.57 1.31 -9.23
N TYR A 29 10.32 2.24 -8.29
CA TYR A 29 9.51 1.97 -7.10
C TYR A 29 8.11 1.48 -7.44
N VAL A 30 7.38 2.20 -8.31
CA VAL A 30 5.99 1.85 -8.66
C VAL A 30 5.89 0.49 -9.35
N PRO A 31 6.68 0.17 -10.41
CA PRO A 31 6.66 -1.17 -11.01
C PRO A 31 7.08 -2.29 -10.07
N VAL A 32 8.08 -2.07 -9.21
CA VAL A 32 8.53 -3.07 -8.23
C VAL A 32 7.44 -3.38 -7.21
N MET A 33 6.78 -2.35 -6.68
CA MET A 33 5.68 -2.54 -5.74
C MET A 33 4.47 -3.17 -6.43
N LEU A 34 4.10 -2.67 -7.62
CA LEU A 34 2.92 -3.13 -8.33
C LEU A 34 3.08 -4.56 -8.86
N PHE A 35 4.13 -4.85 -9.63
CA PHE A 35 4.31 -6.16 -10.26
C PHE A 35 5.19 -7.10 -9.45
N GLY A 36 6.25 -6.59 -8.82
CA GLY A 36 7.17 -7.40 -8.03
C GLY A 36 6.53 -7.94 -6.76
N VAL A 37 6.09 -7.05 -5.87
CA VAL A 37 5.51 -7.45 -4.57
C VAL A 37 4.18 -8.19 -4.76
N ASN A 38 3.24 -7.66 -5.55
CA ASN A 38 1.97 -8.37 -5.78
C ASN A 38 2.15 -9.66 -6.60
N GLY A 39 3.06 -9.67 -7.58
CA GLY A 39 3.38 -10.90 -8.32
C GLY A 39 3.98 -11.96 -7.43
N ALA A 40 4.89 -11.58 -6.52
CA ALA A 40 5.44 -12.49 -5.51
C ALA A 40 4.34 -13.00 -4.56
N ALA A 41 3.42 -12.13 -4.12
CA ALA A 41 2.29 -12.53 -3.30
C ALA A 41 1.41 -13.58 -4.00
N ILE A 42 1.09 -13.37 -5.28
CA ILE A 42 0.33 -14.33 -6.11
C ILE A 42 1.08 -15.67 -6.22
N ALA A 43 2.39 -15.62 -6.48
CA ALA A 43 3.22 -16.83 -6.62
C ALA A 43 3.34 -17.62 -5.30
N LEU A 44 3.41 -16.92 -4.16
CA LEU A 44 3.57 -17.51 -2.84
C LEU A 44 2.23 -17.88 -2.17
N ALA A 45 1.09 -17.48 -2.74
CA ALA A 45 -0.23 -17.71 -2.16
C ALA A 45 -0.55 -19.19 -1.87
N HIS A 46 0.02 -20.11 -2.67
CA HIS A 46 -0.16 -21.55 -2.50
C HIS A 46 1.07 -22.26 -1.90
N ALA A 47 2.09 -21.52 -1.49
CA ALA A 47 3.27 -22.10 -0.86
C ALA A 47 2.96 -22.58 0.57
N PRO A 48 3.67 -23.60 1.07
CA PRO A 48 3.65 -23.90 2.50
C PRO A 48 4.01 -22.64 3.29
N TRP A 49 3.27 -22.38 4.37
CA TRP A 49 3.48 -21.23 5.26
C TRP A 49 3.27 -19.89 4.56
N ALA A 50 2.37 -19.85 3.56
CA ALA A 50 2.00 -18.64 2.83
C ALA A 50 1.72 -17.45 3.76
N GLU A 51 1.06 -17.65 4.91
CA GLU A 51 0.80 -16.60 5.91
C GLU A 51 2.08 -15.90 6.39
N VAL A 52 3.13 -16.68 6.68
CA VAL A 52 4.44 -16.15 7.13
C VAL A 52 5.14 -15.44 5.98
N TRP A 53 5.08 -16.00 4.77
CA TRP A 53 5.66 -15.37 3.57
C TRP A 53 4.96 -14.06 3.23
N MET A 54 3.64 -13.97 3.39
CA MET A 54 2.86 -12.75 3.18
C MET A 54 3.25 -11.69 4.21
N ALA A 55 3.39 -12.05 5.48
CA ALA A 55 3.89 -11.15 6.51
C ALA A 55 5.31 -10.64 6.18
N ALA A 56 6.20 -11.53 5.74
CA ALA A 56 7.55 -11.17 5.33
C ALA A 56 7.56 -10.23 4.10
N LEU A 57 6.70 -10.49 3.09
CA LEU A 57 6.55 -9.62 1.93
C LEU A 57 6.05 -8.23 2.31
N ILE A 58 5.11 -8.12 3.25
CA ILE A 58 4.63 -6.83 3.76
C ILE A 58 5.79 -6.08 4.43
N LEU A 59 6.57 -6.74 5.28
CA LEU A 59 7.73 -6.11 5.94
C LEU A 59 8.79 -5.65 4.92
N ILE A 60 9.04 -6.44 3.88
CA ILE A 60 9.93 -6.04 2.78
C ILE A 60 9.38 -4.82 2.04
N ALA A 61 8.09 -4.82 1.71
CA ALA A 61 7.42 -3.71 1.03
C ALA A 61 7.48 -2.42 1.87
N VAL A 62 7.23 -2.50 3.17
CA VAL A 62 7.39 -1.38 4.11
C VAL A 62 8.85 -0.90 4.14
N GLY A 63 9.82 -1.81 4.21
CA GLY A 63 11.24 -1.47 4.16
C GLY A 63 11.63 -0.76 2.86
N LEU A 64 11.10 -1.21 1.72
CA LEU A 64 11.30 -0.57 0.42
C LEU A 64 10.68 0.84 0.39
N SER A 65 9.50 1.03 0.96
CA SER A 65 8.86 2.35 1.09
C SER A 65 9.73 3.32 1.90
N PHE A 66 10.25 2.88 3.05
CA PHE A 66 11.16 3.70 3.85
C PHE A 66 12.49 3.99 3.13
N ALA A 67 13.02 3.03 2.36
CA ALA A 67 14.22 3.24 1.57
C ALA A 67 13.97 4.26 0.44
N ALA A 68 12.81 4.18 -0.21
CA ALA A 68 12.39 5.14 -1.23
C ALA A 68 12.22 6.55 -0.64
N GLU A 69 11.59 6.67 0.53
CA GLU A 69 11.41 7.94 1.23
C GLU A 69 12.75 8.57 1.64
N ARG A 70 13.72 7.76 2.10
CA ARG A 70 15.06 8.28 2.42
C ARG A 70 15.87 8.71 1.21
N THR A 71 15.66 8.09 0.05
CA THR A 71 16.40 8.42 -1.18
C THR A 71 15.78 9.59 -1.95
N LEU A 72 14.46 9.77 -1.86
CA LEU A 72 13.69 10.84 -2.48
C LEU A 72 12.70 11.45 -1.48
N PRO A 73 13.17 12.17 -0.45
CA PRO A 73 12.28 12.79 0.51
C PRO A 73 11.47 13.90 -0.16
N TYR A 74 10.15 13.91 0.10
CA TYR A 74 9.27 14.98 -0.38
C TYR A 74 9.65 16.34 0.22
N SER A 75 9.96 16.35 1.53
CA SER A 75 10.63 17.46 2.21
C SER A 75 11.68 16.91 3.19
N ALA A 76 12.87 17.50 3.21
CA ALA A 76 13.95 17.06 4.09
C ALA A 76 13.58 17.23 5.58
N GLU A 77 12.77 18.24 5.90
CA GLU A 77 12.33 18.55 7.26
C GLU A 77 11.37 17.49 7.85
N TRP A 78 10.82 16.59 7.02
CA TRP A 78 9.92 15.51 7.47
C TRP A 78 10.67 14.32 8.08
N ASN A 79 11.99 14.21 7.85
CA ASN A 79 12.82 13.19 8.47
C ASN A 79 13.38 13.65 9.84
N GLU A 80 13.09 14.89 10.25
CA GLU A 80 13.50 15.41 11.54
C GLU A 80 12.45 15.08 12.61
N PRO A 81 12.83 14.54 13.78
CA PRO A 81 11.87 14.26 14.84
C PRO A 81 11.29 15.56 15.43
N ILE A 82 9.97 15.72 15.44
CA ILE A 82 9.29 16.92 15.97
C ILE A 82 8.77 16.69 17.42
N GLY A 83 9.08 15.53 18.01
CA GLY A 83 8.73 15.21 19.41
C GLY A 83 7.30 14.70 19.60
N ASP A 84 6.62 14.35 18.51
CA ASP A 84 5.25 13.83 18.42
C ASP A 84 5.17 12.29 18.34
N GLY A 85 6.30 11.58 18.40
CA GLY A 85 6.37 10.15 18.14
C GLY A 85 5.43 9.26 18.99
N GLY A 86 5.09 9.65 20.22
CA GLY A 86 4.12 8.91 21.04
C GLY A 86 2.69 9.02 20.51
N ARG A 87 2.31 10.21 20.04
CA ARG A 87 1.02 10.44 19.38
C ARG A 87 0.96 9.71 18.05
N ASP A 88 2.03 9.76 17.27
CA ASP A 88 2.11 9.09 15.97
C ASP A 88 2.05 7.58 16.11
N PHE A 89 2.73 7.02 17.12
CA PHE A 89 2.64 5.60 17.44
C PHE A 89 1.22 5.21 17.82
N ALA A 90 0.54 5.99 18.67
CA ALA A 90 -0.84 5.70 19.06
C ALA A 90 -1.80 5.77 17.87
N HIS A 91 -1.65 6.78 17.00
CA HIS A 91 -2.41 6.88 15.76
C HIS A 91 -2.15 5.69 14.83
N ALA A 92 -0.88 5.35 14.60
CA ALA A 92 -0.50 4.23 13.76
C ALA A 92 -1.03 2.91 14.32
N PHE A 93 -0.90 2.68 15.63
CA PHE A 93 -1.36 1.46 16.28
C PHE A 93 -2.88 1.30 16.19
N ILE A 94 -3.66 2.33 16.54
CA ILE A 94 -5.12 2.27 16.47
C ILE A 94 -5.59 2.12 15.02
N ASN A 95 -4.96 2.85 14.09
CA ASN A 95 -5.31 2.77 12.67
C ASN A 95 -5.00 1.39 12.09
N GLU A 96 -3.82 0.86 12.36
CA GLU A 96 -3.37 -0.42 11.82
C GLU A 96 -4.15 -1.59 12.42
N THR A 97 -4.41 -1.56 13.73
CA THR A 97 -5.25 -2.60 14.36
C THR A 97 -6.69 -2.55 13.84
N SER A 98 -7.25 -1.36 13.62
CA SER A 98 -8.58 -1.20 13.03
C SER A 98 -8.64 -1.69 11.58
N LEU A 99 -7.58 -1.45 10.81
CA LEU A 99 -7.43 -1.98 9.44
C LEU A 99 -7.36 -3.51 9.47
N LEU A 100 -6.50 -4.09 10.31
CA LEU A 100 -6.34 -5.55 10.44
C LEU A 100 -7.65 -6.23 10.88
N LEU A 101 -8.36 -5.63 11.84
CA LEU A 101 -9.69 -6.11 12.25
C LEU A 101 -10.68 -6.08 11.09
N THR A 102 -10.67 -5.03 10.28
CA THR A 102 -11.52 -4.93 9.09
C THR A 102 -11.18 -5.99 8.06
N VAL A 103 -9.89 -6.25 7.82
CA VAL A 103 -9.45 -7.32 6.91
C VAL A 103 -9.88 -8.70 7.42
N LEU A 104 -9.86 -8.92 8.74
CA LEU A 104 -10.31 -10.19 9.35
C LEU A 104 -11.81 -10.46 9.16
N VAL A 105 -12.62 -9.42 8.86
CA VAL A 105 -14.03 -9.61 8.51
C VAL A 105 -14.17 -10.43 7.22
N VAL A 106 -13.22 -10.33 6.27
CA VAL A 106 -13.28 -11.08 5.00
C VAL A 106 -13.29 -12.61 5.21
N PRO A 107 -12.32 -13.23 5.90
CA PRO A 107 -12.37 -14.67 6.16
C PRO A 107 -13.56 -15.06 7.05
N LEU A 108 -13.95 -14.23 8.01
CA LEU A 108 -15.14 -14.49 8.85
C LEU A 108 -16.42 -14.55 8.00
N LEU A 109 -16.61 -13.61 7.09
CA LEU A 109 -17.73 -13.62 6.15
C LEU A 109 -17.62 -14.80 5.19
N ALA A 110 -16.42 -15.16 4.72
CA ALA A 110 -16.21 -16.32 3.87
C ALA A 110 -16.62 -17.63 4.56
N MET A 111 -16.37 -17.78 5.86
CA MET A 111 -16.81 -18.94 6.65
C MET A 111 -18.33 -19.02 6.79
N LEU A 112 -19.01 -17.87 6.88
CA LEU A 112 -20.47 -17.77 6.98
C LEU A 112 -21.17 -17.83 5.62
N ASN A 113 -20.40 -17.80 4.54
CA ASN A 113 -20.92 -17.63 3.20
C ASN A 113 -21.36 -18.95 2.54
N SER A 114 -22.67 -19.09 2.31
CA SER A 114 -23.23 -20.18 1.51
C SER A 114 -22.99 -20.02 0.00
N PHE A 115 -22.50 -18.86 -0.47
CA PHE A 115 -22.24 -18.60 -1.89
C PHE A 115 -20.91 -19.18 -2.40
N GLY A 116 -20.26 -20.09 -1.66
CA GLY A 116 -19.04 -20.76 -2.11
C GLY A 116 -19.18 -21.36 -3.51
N SER A 117 -20.33 -21.95 -3.84
CA SER A 117 -20.59 -22.53 -5.17
C SER A 117 -20.75 -21.53 -6.31
N LEU A 118 -20.97 -20.23 -6.03
CA LEU A 118 -21.07 -19.19 -7.05
C LEU A 118 -19.70 -18.70 -7.54
N TRP A 119 -18.63 -18.97 -6.78
CA TRP A 119 -17.29 -18.54 -7.17
C TRP A 119 -16.74 -19.43 -8.29
N PRO A 120 -16.20 -18.87 -9.39
CA PRO A 120 -15.75 -19.65 -10.54
C PRO A 120 -14.39 -20.31 -10.30
N TYR A 121 -14.35 -21.35 -9.47
CA TYR A 121 -13.11 -22.09 -9.15
C TYR A 121 -12.45 -22.78 -10.36
N SER A 122 -13.20 -23.00 -11.44
CA SER A 122 -12.69 -23.59 -12.68
C SER A 122 -11.80 -22.63 -13.49
N LEU A 123 -11.79 -21.34 -13.16
CA LEU A 123 -10.93 -20.37 -13.83
C LEU A 123 -9.48 -20.45 -13.30
N PRO A 124 -8.47 -20.15 -14.14
CA PRO A 124 -7.10 -19.93 -13.70
C PRO A 124 -7.03 -18.96 -12.52
N PHE A 125 -6.15 -19.24 -11.56
CA PHE A 125 -6.00 -18.44 -10.34
C PHE A 125 -5.84 -16.94 -10.60
N VAL A 126 -5.06 -16.57 -11.62
CA VAL A 126 -4.87 -15.17 -12.04
C VAL A 126 -6.20 -14.49 -12.39
N LEU A 127 -7.09 -15.18 -13.12
CA LEU A 127 -8.42 -14.64 -13.44
C LEU A 127 -9.29 -14.52 -12.20
N GLN A 128 -9.20 -15.45 -11.25
CA GLN A 128 -9.89 -15.33 -9.96
C GLN A 128 -9.42 -14.09 -9.19
N VAL A 129 -8.11 -13.82 -9.17
CA VAL A 129 -7.53 -12.62 -8.53
C VAL A 129 -8.03 -11.34 -9.22
N LEU A 130 -8.05 -11.30 -10.56
CA LEU A 130 -8.57 -10.14 -11.29
C LEU A 130 -10.05 -9.88 -11.01
N ILE A 131 -10.88 -10.94 -10.96
CA ILE A 131 -12.30 -10.82 -10.58
C ILE A 131 -12.42 -10.29 -9.15
N ALA A 132 -11.63 -10.82 -8.21
CA ALA A 132 -11.63 -10.35 -6.83
C ALA A 132 -11.27 -8.86 -6.74
N ILE A 133 -10.24 -8.39 -7.45
CA ILE A 133 -9.86 -6.96 -7.48
C ILE A 133 -11.01 -6.09 -7.97
N VAL A 134 -11.65 -6.45 -9.10
CA VAL A 134 -12.75 -5.68 -9.67
C VAL A 134 -13.94 -5.63 -8.70
N VAL A 135 -14.33 -6.77 -8.13
CA VAL A 135 -15.46 -6.85 -7.20
C VAL A 135 -15.18 -6.03 -5.93
N THR A 136 -13.97 -6.13 -5.38
CA THR A 136 -13.56 -5.34 -4.22
C THR A 136 -13.57 -3.84 -4.51
N ASP A 137 -13.03 -3.40 -5.66
CA ASP A 137 -12.96 -1.98 -6.02
C ASP A 137 -14.35 -1.37 -6.25
N VAL A 138 -15.24 -2.10 -6.93
CA VAL A 138 -16.65 -1.71 -7.09
C VAL A 138 -17.35 -1.65 -5.74
N GLY A 139 -17.13 -2.63 -4.86
CA GLY A 139 -17.71 -2.66 -3.53
C GLY A 139 -17.30 -1.46 -2.68
N VAL A 140 -16.00 -1.16 -2.61
CA VAL A 140 -15.46 0.01 -1.89
C VAL A 140 -16.02 1.31 -2.49
N THR A 141 -16.05 1.42 -3.82
CA THR A 141 -16.60 2.59 -4.51
C THR A 141 -18.09 2.78 -4.20
N ALA A 142 -18.87 1.69 -4.21
CA ALA A 142 -20.30 1.73 -3.91
C ALA A 142 -20.57 2.20 -2.47
N VAL A 143 -19.84 1.66 -1.48
CA VAL A 143 -19.94 2.11 -0.07
C VAL A 143 -19.55 3.58 0.05
N HIS A 144 -18.50 4.00 -0.65
CA HIS A 144 -18.04 5.39 -0.65
C HIS A 144 -19.04 6.35 -1.31
N VAL A 145 -19.78 5.93 -2.34
CA VAL A 145 -20.89 6.71 -2.90
C VAL A 145 -22.10 6.71 -1.96
N ALA A 146 -22.46 5.57 -1.39
CA ALA A 146 -23.61 5.44 -0.50
C ALA A 146 -23.47 6.32 0.75
N SER A 147 -22.27 6.42 1.33
CA SER A 147 -22.01 7.30 2.48
C SER A 147 -22.21 8.78 2.12
N ARG A 148 -21.75 9.21 0.94
CA ARG A 148 -21.96 10.58 0.44
C ARG A 148 -23.43 10.88 0.15
N VAL A 149 -24.17 9.93 -0.40
CA VAL A 149 -25.61 10.10 -0.67
C VAL A 149 -26.39 10.17 0.65
N CYS A 150 -26.07 9.32 1.62
CA CYS A 150 -26.71 9.32 2.94
C CYS A 150 -26.50 10.63 3.71
N CYS A 151 -25.28 11.20 3.66
CA CYS A 151 -24.98 12.48 4.29
C CYS A 151 -25.45 13.71 3.50
N ARG A 152 -25.81 13.56 2.21
CA ARG A 152 -26.37 14.67 1.41
C ARG A 152 -27.88 14.81 1.55
N ASN A 153 -28.58 13.73 1.92
CA ASN A 153 -30.04 13.69 2.11
C ASN A 153 -30.47 13.84 3.58
N ARG A 154 -29.56 14.26 4.46
CA ARG A 154 -29.82 14.59 5.87
C ARG A 154 -29.38 16.02 6.13
#